data_AF-A0A2V9L9A0-F1
#
_entry.id   AF-A0A2V9L9A0-F1
#
_cell.length_a   1.000
_cell.length_b   1.000
_cell.length_c   1.000
_cell.angle_alpha   90.00
_cell.angle_beta   90.00
_cell.angle_gamma   90.00
#
_symmetry.space_group_name_H-M   'P 1'
#
loop_
_entity.id
_entity.type
_entity.pdbx_description
1 polymer ?
#
loop_
_entity_poly.entity_id
_entity_poly.type
_entity_poly.pdbx_seq_one_letter_code
_entity_poly.pdbx_strand_id
1 'polypeptide(L)'
;MKPLDEELRSALRRLEPPPDFAKRVLARIEAGRHPKAGWGRARLTSWMASFRLPRVARLRWIAAGALACLLAVIGSVEYWRYRRARTEGEMARQQVILALHIASDKLNGALSEVKRVDRRQPPVRARASQ
;
A
#
# COMPACT_ATOMS: atom_id res chain seq x y z
N MET A 1 22.16 4.21 -3.68
CA MET A 1 21.14 4.89 -4.49
C MET A 1 20.03 3.87 -4.78
N LYS A 2 18.77 4.29 -4.80
CA LYS A 2 17.62 3.38 -4.78
C LYS A 2 17.37 2.86 -6.21
N PRO A 3 17.03 1.57 -6.40
CA PRO A 3 16.87 0.97 -7.75
C PRO A 3 15.92 1.75 -8.69
N LEU A 4 14.93 2.45 -8.13
CA LEU A 4 14.02 3.31 -8.87
C LEU A 4 14.70 4.53 -9.51
N ASP A 5 15.68 5.13 -8.84
CA ASP A 5 16.41 6.31 -9.36
C ASP A 5 17.23 5.91 -10.60
N GLU A 6 17.79 4.71 -10.59
CA GLU A 6 18.53 4.11 -11.70
C GLU A 6 17.60 3.74 -12.88
N GLU A 7 16.43 3.17 -12.62
CA GLU A 7 15.42 2.90 -13.66
C GLU A 7 14.94 4.20 -14.33
N LEU A 8 14.64 5.24 -13.55
CA LEU A 8 14.25 6.55 -14.06
C LEU A 8 15.36 7.21 -14.87
N ARG A 9 16.61 7.16 -14.38
CA ARG A 9 17.77 7.69 -15.10
C ARG A 9 17.99 6.95 -16.43
N SER A 10 17.72 5.65 -16.48
CA SER A 10 17.80 4.86 -17.71
C SER A 10 16.67 5.19 -18.70
N ALA A 11 15.44 5.35 -18.19
CA ALA A 11 14.24 5.62 -18.99
C ALA A 11 14.21 7.06 -19.53
N LEU A 12 14.73 8.02 -18.76
CA LEU A 12 14.82 9.44 -19.12
C LEU A 12 16.15 9.79 -19.80
N ARG A 13 16.91 8.79 -20.25
CA ARG A 13 18.13 9.05 -21.02
C ARG A 13 17.76 9.80 -22.29
N ARG A 14 18.46 10.92 -22.54
CA ARG A 14 18.22 11.75 -23.72
C ARG A 14 18.52 10.93 -24.98
N LEU A 15 17.47 10.67 -25.77
CA LEU A 15 17.59 10.18 -27.14
C LEU A 15 17.45 11.37 -28.08
N GLU A 16 18.36 11.49 -29.04
CA GLU A 16 18.16 12.45 -30.12
C GLU A 16 16.97 12.03 -30.97
N PRO A 17 16.00 12.95 -31.18
CA PRO A 17 14.87 12.64 -32.03
C PRO A 17 15.36 12.48 -33.49
N PRO A 18 14.73 11.58 -34.28
CA PRO A 18 15.05 11.48 -35.69
C PRO A 18 14.80 12.81 -36.43
N PRO A 19 15.51 13.10 -37.54
CA PRO A 19 15.47 14.41 -38.21
C PRO A 19 14.06 14.85 -38.67
N ASP A 20 13.17 13.89 -38.94
CA ASP A 20 11.78 14.15 -39.34
C ASP A 20 10.79 14.21 -38.17
N PHE A 21 11.25 14.13 -36.92
CA PHE A 21 10.38 14.15 -35.74
C PHE A 21 9.55 15.44 -35.65
N ALA A 22 10.18 16.60 -35.82
CA ALA A 22 9.50 17.89 -35.77
C ALA A 22 8.41 17.99 -36.85
N LYS A 23 8.72 17.56 -38.08
CA LYS A 23 7.77 17.53 -39.20
C LYS A 23 6.57 16.62 -38.89
N ARG A 24 6.80 15.43 -38.32
CA ARG A 24 5.73 14.49 -37.94
C ARG A 24 4.83 15.02 -36.81
N VAL A 25 5.42 15.71 -35.83
CA VAL A 25 4.66 16.32 -34.73
C VAL A 25 3.81 17.46 -35.26
N LEU A 26 4.38 18.37 -36.05
CA LEU A 26 3.64 19.48 -36.67
C LEU A 26 2.50 18.96 -37.56
N ALA A 27 2.79 17.97 -38.42
CA ALA A 27 1.77 17.33 -39.25
C ALA A 27 0.65 16.65 -38.44
N ARG A 28 0.98 16.07 -37.27
CA ARG A 28 -0.02 15.47 -36.36
C ARG A 28 -0.89 16.52 -35.67
N ILE A 29 -0.30 17.66 -35.28
CA ILE A 29 -1.03 18.77 -34.65
C ILE A 29 -1.99 19.41 -35.67
N GLU A 30 -1.54 19.63 -36.90
CA GLU A 30 -2.37 20.14 -37.99
C GLU A 30 -3.47 19.15 -38.39
N ALA A 31 -3.14 17.85 -38.50
CA ALA A 31 -4.11 16.80 -38.79
C ALA A 31 -5.12 16.57 -37.65
N GLY A 32 -4.76 16.91 -36.40
CA GLY A 32 -5.66 16.88 -35.24
C GLY A 32 -6.57 18.12 -35.14
N ARG A 33 -6.20 19.22 -35.81
CA ARG A 33 -6.98 20.46 -35.87
C ARG A 33 -8.11 20.38 -36.89
N HIS A 34 -7.95 19.56 -37.93
CA HIS A 34 -9.06 19.15 -38.79
C HIS A 34 -9.73 17.92 -38.19
N PRO A 35 -10.96 18.01 -37.66
CA PRO A 35 -11.69 16.81 -37.27
C PRO A 35 -11.89 15.97 -38.54
N LYS A 36 -11.13 14.89 -38.69
CA LYS A 36 -11.51 13.77 -39.55
C LYS A 36 -12.78 13.18 -38.97
N ALA A 37 -13.89 13.85 -39.28
CA ALA A 37 -15.23 13.36 -39.09
C ALA A 37 -15.33 11.99 -39.77
N GLY A 38 -15.84 11.00 -39.05
CA GLY A 38 -16.36 9.79 -39.69
C GLY A 38 -15.87 8.49 -39.10
N TRP A 39 -14.58 8.14 -39.19
CA TRP A 39 -14.21 6.73 -39.00
C TRP A 39 -14.23 6.23 -37.55
N GLY A 40 -13.67 7.00 -36.61
CA GLY A 40 -13.72 6.64 -35.18
C GLY A 40 -15.09 6.87 -34.56
N ARG A 41 -15.79 7.94 -34.99
CA ARG A 41 -17.12 8.30 -34.47
C ARG A 41 -18.22 7.41 -35.03
N ALA A 42 -18.19 7.01 -36.31
CA ALA A 42 -19.20 6.11 -36.89
C ALA A 42 -19.09 4.67 -36.36
N ARG A 43 -17.88 4.19 -36.07
CA ARG A 43 -17.68 2.87 -35.43
C ARG A 43 -18.10 2.89 -33.97
N LEU A 44 -17.79 3.97 -33.22
CA LEU A 44 -18.30 4.13 -31.86
C LEU A 44 -19.81 4.36 -31.82
N THR A 45 -20.40 5.15 -32.73
CA THR A 45 -21.85 5.37 -32.77
C THR A 45 -22.59 4.15 -33.27
N SER A 46 -22.00 3.28 -34.10
CA SER A 46 -22.60 1.99 -34.48
C SER A 46 -22.59 1.01 -33.29
N TRP A 47 -21.48 0.92 -32.54
CA TRP A 47 -21.41 0.12 -31.31
C TRP A 47 -22.32 0.67 -30.18
N MET A 48 -22.47 2.01 -30.09
CA MET A 48 -23.39 2.68 -29.17
C MET A 48 -24.85 2.71 -29.66
N ALA A 49 -25.12 2.57 -30.96
CA ALA A 49 -26.47 2.49 -31.51
C ALA A 49 -27.09 1.10 -31.30
N SER A 50 -26.27 0.04 -31.21
CA SER A 50 -26.68 -1.24 -30.59
C SER A 50 -27.03 -1.08 -29.10
N PHE A 51 -26.59 0.02 -28.47
CA PHE A 51 -26.96 0.49 -27.14
C PHE A 51 -28.03 1.59 -27.18
N ARG A 52 -28.88 1.68 -28.24
CA ARG A 52 -30.18 2.34 -28.09
C ARG A 52 -31.02 1.53 -27.11
N LEU A 53 -30.86 1.90 -25.84
CA LEU A 53 -31.54 1.38 -24.66
C LEU A 53 -33.01 1.03 -24.95
N PRO A 54 -33.40 -0.26 -25.00
CA PRO A 54 -34.76 -0.62 -24.64
C PRO A 54 -34.97 -0.21 -23.17
N ARG A 55 -36.17 0.26 -22.79
CA ARG A 55 -36.50 0.82 -21.46
C ARG A 55 -35.97 -0.01 -20.26
N VAL A 56 -35.71 -1.30 -20.45
CA VAL A 56 -35.08 -2.24 -19.50
C VAL A 56 -33.64 -1.90 -19.09
N ALA A 57 -32.86 -1.23 -19.94
CA ALA A 57 -31.48 -0.89 -19.62
C ALA A 57 -31.39 0.27 -18.63
N ARG A 58 -32.36 1.21 -18.63
CA ARG A 58 -32.45 2.27 -17.60
C ARG A 58 -32.72 1.68 -16.21
N LEU A 59 -33.56 0.64 -16.12
CA LEU A 59 -33.81 -0.10 -14.88
C LEU A 59 -32.56 -0.84 -14.38
N ARG A 60 -31.75 -1.40 -15.28
CA ARG A 60 -30.51 -2.11 -14.91
C ARG A 60 -29.47 -1.18 -14.29
N TRP A 61 -29.38 0.07 -14.72
CA TRP A 61 -28.50 1.07 -14.10
C TRP A 61 -28.96 1.49 -12.70
N ILE A 62 -30.27 1.59 -12.47
CA ILE A 62 -30.84 1.84 -11.14
C ILE A 62 -30.58 0.64 -10.21
N ALA A 63 -30.79 -0.58 -10.71
CA ALA A 63 -30.51 -1.80 -9.95
C ALA A 63 -29.01 -1.96 -9.63
N ALA A 64 -28.13 -1.61 -10.57
CA ALA A 64 -26.68 -1.60 -10.35
C ALA A 64 -26.25 -0.56 -9.31
N GLY A 65 -26.86 0.64 -9.32
CA GLY A 65 -26.62 1.65 -8.29
C GLY A 65 -27.09 1.21 -6.90
N ALA A 66 -28.28 0.60 -6.81
CA ALA A 66 -28.79 0.05 -5.55
C ALA A 66 -27.90 -1.06 -5.00
N LEU A 67 -27.40 -1.96 -5.86
CA LEU A 67 -26.47 -3.03 -5.46
C LEU A 67 -25.13 -2.47 -4.99
N ALA A 68 -24.58 -1.45 -5.67
CA ALA A 68 -23.34 -0.79 -5.27
C ALA A 68 -23.49 -0.09 -3.91
N CYS A 69 -24.62 0.59 -3.66
CA CYS A 69 -24.92 1.16 -2.34
C CYS A 69 -25.02 0.06 -1.26
N LEU A 70 -25.68 -1.06 -1.56
CA LEU A 70 -25.79 -2.19 -0.63
C LEU A 70 -24.42 -2.77 -0.27
N LEU A 71 -23.56 -2.98 -1.26
CA LEU A 71 -22.19 -3.46 -1.05
C LEU A 71 -21.31 -2.43 -0.33
N ALA A 72 -21.49 -1.14 -0.57
CA ALA A 72 -20.79 -0.08 0.16
C ALA A 72 -21.20 -0.03 1.63
N VAL A 73 -22.50 -0.22 1.94
CA VAL A 73 -23.00 -0.29 3.32
C VAL A 73 -22.47 -1.54 4.02
N ILE A 74 -22.54 -2.71 3.39
CA ILE A 74 -22.01 -3.96 3.95
C ILE A 74 -20.49 -3.88 4.14
N GLY A 75 -19.76 -3.38 3.15
CA GLY A 75 -18.31 -3.18 3.20
C GLY A 75 -17.89 -2.16 4.27
N SER A 76 -18.69 -1.11 4.48
CA SER A 76 -18.43 -0.13 5.54
C SER A 76 -18.52 -0.77 6.93
N VAL A 77 -19.50 -1.64 7.19
CA VAL A 77 -19.68 -2.29 8.49
C VAL A 77 -18.48 -3.20 8.84
N GLU A 78 -17.93 -3.92 7.89
CA GLU A 78 -16.72 -4.73 8.10
C GLU A 78 -15.47 -3.86 8.35
N TYR A 79 -15.36 -2.70 7.69
CA TYR A 79 -14.28 -1.74 7.97
C TYR A 79 -14.34 -1.19 9.41
N TRP A 80 -15.55 -1.01 9.96
CA TRP A 80 -15.75 -0.61 11.35
C TRP A 80 -15.32 -1.70 12.35
N ARG A 81 -15.48 -2.98 12.01
CA ARG A 81 -15.02 -4.10 12.85
C ARG A 81 -13.49 -4.21 12.88
N TYR A 82 -12.82 -3.96 11.75
CA TYR A 82 -11.36 -3.96 11.68
C TYR A 82 -10.73 -2.82 12.51
N ARG A 83 -11.40 -1.66 12.61
CA ARG A 83 -10.95 -0.54 13.46
C ARG A 83 -11.13 -0.81 14.96
N ARG A 84 -12.22 -1.47 15.39
CA ARG A 84 -12.46 -1.76 16.82
C ARG A 84 -11.42 -2.73 17.41
N ALA A 85 -10.96 -3.70 16.62
CA ALA A 85 -9.92 -4.64 17.07
C ALA A 85 -8.58 -3.94 17.36
N ARG A 86 -8.29 -2.81 16.71
CA ARG A 86 -7.07 -2.03 16.96
C ARG A 86 -7.17 -1.17 18.21
N THR A 87 -8.32 -0.54 18.47
CA THR A 87 -8.47 0.38 19.61
C THR A 87 -8.44 -0.33 20.95
N GLU A 88 -9.01 -1.53 21.05
CA GLU A 88 -8.98 -2.31 22.31
C GLU A 88 -7.61 -2.97 22.53
N GLY A 89 -6.92 -3.35 21.45
CA GLY A 89 -5.57 -3.94 21.51
C GLY A 89 -4.47 -2.96 21.92
N GLU A 90 -4.63 -1.66 21.64
CA GLU A 90 -3.59 -0.66 21.96
C GLU A 90 -3.46 -0.41 23.47
N MET A 91 -4.58 -0.39 24.22
CA MET A 91 -4.57 -0.24 25.68
C MET A 91 -3.90 -1.45 26.35
N ALA A 92 -4.26 -2.66 25.92
CA ALA A 92 -3.65 -3.89 26.44
C ALA A 92 -2.15 -3.95 26.11
N ARG A 93 -1.76 -3.51 24.91
CA ARG A 93 -0.35 -3.46 24.49
C ARG A 93 0.47 -2.50 25.36
N GLN A 94 -0.07 -1.34 25.72
CA GLN A 94 0.62 -0.38 26.60
C GLN A 94 0.87 -0.98 27.99
N GLN A 95 -0.13 -1.64 28.57
CA GLN A 95 0.02 -2.30 29.88
C GLN A 95 1.05 -3.44 29.85
N VAL A 96 1.03 -4.26 28.80
CA VAL A 96 2.01 -5.37 28.64
C VAL A 96 3.43 -4.83 28.49
N ILE A 97 3.63 -3.76 27.72
CA ILE A 97 4.95 -3.14 27.55
C ILE A 97 5.48 -2.59 28.88
N LEU A 98 4.62 -1.94 29.68
CA LEU A 98 5.00 -1.43 31.00
C LEU A 98 5.34 -2.55 31.99
N ALA A 99 4.51 -3.60 32.03
CA ALA A 99 4.76 -4.76 32.88
C ALA A 99 6.08 -5.46 32.52
N LEU A 100 6.38 -5.59 31.22
CA LEU A 100 7.62 -6.16 30.73
C LEU A 100 8.84 -5.29 31.10
N HIS A 101 8.70 -3.96 31.08
CA HIS A 101 9.76 -3.05 31.49
C HIS A 101 10.08 -3.20 32.99
N ILE A 102 9.05 -3.20 33.85
CA ILE A 102 9.20 -3.40 35.29
C ILE A 102 9.83 -4.77 35.60
N ALA A 103 9.39 -5.82 34.90
CA ALA A 103 9.95 -7.16 35.05
C ALA A 103 11.44 -7.19 34.64
N SER A 104 11.79 -6.50 33.54
CA SER A 104 13.17 -6.39 33.08
C SER A 104 14.05 -5.66 34.09
N ASP A 105 13.56 -4.58 34.69
CA ASP A 105 14.28 -3.83 35.73
C ASP A 105 14.53 -4.68 36.98
N LYS A 106 13.52 -5.44 37.42
CA LYS A 106 13.65 -6.36 38.55
C LYS A 106 14.60 -7.52 38.26
N LEU A 107 14.56 -8.09 37.05
CA LEU A 107 15.47 -9.14 36.62
C LEU A 107 16.92 -8.64 36.60
N ASN A 108 17.14 -7.44 36.06
CA ASN A 108 18.47 -6.83 36.03
C ASN A 108 19.01 -6.56 37.45
N GLY A 109 18.14 -6.15 38.38
CA GLY A 109 18.48 -6.04 39.79
C GLY A 109 18.95 -7.36 40.40
N ALA A 110 18.19 -8.45 40.21
CA ALA A 110 18.56 -9.78 40.70
C ALA A 110 19.88 -10.29 40.09
N LEU A 111 20.05 -10.11 38.77
CA LEU A 111 21.29 -10.45 38.07
C LEU A 111 22.49 -9.66 38.62
N SER A 112 22.30 -8.38 38.95
CA SER A 112 23.38 -7.55 39.51
C SER A 112 23.84 -8.01 40.90
N GLU A 113 22.92 -8.52 41.73
CA GLU A 113 23.26 -9.09 43.03
C GLU A 113 23.94 -10.46 42.90
N VAL A 114 23.48 -11.32 41.99
CA VAL A 114 24.19 -12.57 41.68
C VAL A 114 25.61 -12.29 41.19
N LYS A 115 25.78 -11.32 40.29
CA LYS A 115 27.09 -10.92 39.77
C LYS A 115 28.00 -10.31 40.85
N ARG A 116 27.42 -9.67 41.86
CA ARG A 116 28.14 -9.18 43.05
C ARG A 116 28.57 -10.33 43.96
N VAL A 117 27.73 -11.34 44.16
CA VAL A 117 28.05 -12.53 44.96
C VAL A 117 29.13 -13.38 44.26
N ASP A 118 28.99 -13.59 42.96
CA ASP A 118 29.98 -14.29 42.12
C ASP A 118 31.35 -13.60 42.15
N ARG A 119 31.37 -12.26 42.06
CA ARG A 119 32.63 -11.48 42.17
C ARG A 119 33.22 -11.45 43.59
N ARG A 120 32.42 -11.69 44.63
CA ARG A 120 32.88 -11.77 46.03
C ARG A 120 33.32 -13.16 46.44
N GLN A 121 33.03 -14.21 45.67
CA GLN A 121 33.66 -15.50 45.89
C GLN A 121 35.08 -15.46 45.30
N PRO A 122 36.14 -15.41 46.11
CA PRO A 122 37.47 -15.73 45.60
C PRO A 122 37.45 -17.19 45.10
N PRO A 123 38.31 -17.57 44.13
CA PRO A 123 38.40 -18.95 43.68
C PRO A 123 38.65 -19.84 44.90
N VAL A 124 37.61 -20.57 45.33
CA VAL A 124 37.74 -21.57 46.40
C VAL A 124 38.65 -22.64 45.84
N ARG A 125 39.89 -22.61 46.35
CA ARG A 125 41.01 -23.49 46.06
C ARG A 125 40.57 -24.85 45.52
N ALA A 126 40.84 -25.04 44.24
CA ALA A 126 41.14 -26.38 43.75
C ALA A 126 42.41 -26.85 44.45
N ARG A 127 42.24 -27.70 45.47
CA ARG A 127 42.99 -28.95 45.69
C ARG A 127 42.77 -29.46 47.11
N ALA A 128 41.85 -30.42 47.20
CA ALA A 128 42.05 -31.57 48.06
C ALA A 128 43.12 -32.48 47.43
N SER A 129 43.79 -33.29 48.27
CA SER A 129 44.78 -34.33 47.95
C SER A 129 46.12 -33.79 47.38
N GLN A 130 47.29 -34.06 47.95
CA GLN A 130 47.82 -35.18 48.73
C GLN A 130 48.87 -34.68 49.74
#